data_AF-A0A1J4ZX83-F1
#
_entry.id   AF-A0A1J4ZX83-F1
#
_cell.length_a   1.000
_cell.length_b   1.000
_cell.length_c   1.000
_cell.angle_alpha   90.00
_cell.angle_beta   90.00
_cell.angle_gamma   90.00
#
_symmetry.space_group_name_H-M   'P 1'
#
loop_
_entity.id
_entity.type
_entity.pdbx_description
1 polymer ?
#
loop_
_entity_poly.entity_id
_entity_poly.type
_entity_poly.pdbx_seq_one_letter_code
_entity_poly.pdbx_strand_id
1 'polypeptide(L)'
;MTTIQLSAHTYDLLAWRARQTNRAPDALADEVLHREFQPIHPYIEFQTSRWGDRAVVKGAGTPVNVVVDYVRLGLAPEKFAEEVHPALLPACVYDALSYYYDHRSEIDREIAENTEEVHRLQLAARMRSEEDYQKITGRQG
;
A
#
# COMPACT_ATOMS: atom_id res chain seq x y z
N MET A 1 3.73 -9.51 13.44
CA MET A 1 4.06 -10.94 13.35
C MET A 1 2.76 -11.70 13.26
N THR A 2 2.49 -12.35 12.13
CA THR A 2 1.27 -13.14 11.94
C THR A 2 1.59 -14.58 12.32
N THR A 3 0.85 -15.15 13.28
CA THR A 3 1.05 -16.53 13.72
C THR A 3 0.06 -17.43 12.98
N ILE A 4 0.56 -18.38 12.20
CA ILE A 4 -0.25 -19.40 11.52
C ILE A 4 -0.20 -20.69 12.35
N GLN A 5 -1.37 -21.27 12.63
CA GLN A 5 -1.47 -22.55 13.33
C GLN A 5 -1.42 -23.69 12.31
N LEU A 6 -0.42 -24.56 12.44
CA LEU A 6 -0.30 -25.78 11.64
C LEU A 6 -0.88 -26.98 12.40
N SER A 7 -1.55 -27.89 11.68
CA SER A 7 -1.96 -29.16 12.29
C SER A 7 -0.73 -30.00 12.64
N ALA A 8 -0.84 -30.85 13.68
CA ALA A 8 0.24 -31.76 14.08
C ALA A 8 0.72 -32.62 12.89
N HIS A 9 -0.20 -33.10 12.07
CA HIS A 9 0.10 -33.90 10.89
C HIS A 9 0.91 -33.12 9.83
N THR A 10 0.56 -31.84 9.60
CA THR A 10 1.28 -30.97 8.66
C THR A 10 2.70 -30.70 9.17
N TYR A 11 2.85 -30.46 10.47
CA TYR A 11 4.16 -30.28 11.10
C TYR A 11 5.03 -31.54 10.98
N ASP A 12 4.47 -32.73 11.21
CA ASP A 12 5.20 -33.99 11.07
C ASP A 12 5.74 -34.22 9.65
N LEU A 13 4.95 -33.90 8.62
CA LEU A 13 5.39 -33.97 7.23
C LEU A 13 6.53 -32.98 6.93
N LEU A 14 6.43 -31.74 7.44
CA LEU A 14 7.49 -30.75 7.31
C LEU A 14 8.77 -31.20 8.03
N ALA A 15 8.64 -31.71 9.26
CA ALA A 15 9.76 -32.20 10.06
C ALA A 15 10.43 -33.44 9.46
N TRP A 16 9.65 -34.33 8.83
CA TRP A 16 10.17 -35.47 8.08
C TRP A 16 10.98 -34.99 6.86
N ARG A 17 10.42 -34.07 6.07
CA ARG A 17 11.06 -33.55 4.85
C ARG A 17 12.32 -32.73 5.17
N ALA A 18 12.28 -31.95 6.25
CA ALA A 18 13.40 -31.14 6.74
C ALA A 18 14.62 -32.00 7.07
N ARG A 19 14.41 -33.19 7.67
CA ARG A 19 15.48 -34.16 7.95
C ARG A 19 16.15 -34.69 6.68
N GLN A 20 15.39 -34.88 5.60
CA GLN A 20 15.94 -35.35 4.32
C GLN A 20 16.76 -34.28 3.59
N THR A 21 16.42 -33.00 3.80
CA THR A 21 17.10 -31.86 3.18
C THR A 21 18.16 -31.22 4.08
N ASN A 22 18.42 -31.78 5.27
CA ASN A 22 19.29 -31.21 6.31
C ASN A 22 18.96 -29.73 6.64
N ARG A 23 17.67 -29.42 6.77
CA ARG A 23 17.15 -28.07 7.07
C ARG A 23 16.32 -28.09 8.34
N ALA A 24 16.12 -26.92 8.94
CA ALA A 24 15.17 -26.78 10.04
C ALA A 24 13.71 -26.87 9.50
N PRO A 25 12.77 -27.50 10.24
CA PRO A 25 11.36 -27.55 9.86
C PRO A 25 10.76 -26.16 9.59
N ASP A 26 11.14 -25.15 10.39
CA ASP A 26 10.65 -23.77 10.25
C ASP A 26 11.09 -23.14 8.93
N ALA A 27 12.35 -23.34 8.52
CA ALA A 27 12.86 -22.84 7.25
C ALA A 27 12.19 -23.51 6.03
N LEU A 28 11.66 -24.72 6.21
CA LEU A 28 10.89 -25.42 5.18
C LEU A 28 9.43 -24.95 5.17
N ALA A 29 8.87 -24.67 6.35
CA ALA A 29 7.54 -24.09 6.50
C ALA A 29 7.48 -22.72 5.82
N ASP A 30 8.45 -21.85 6.08
CA ASP A 30 8.55 -20.53 5.44
C ASP A 30 8.62 -20.64 3.91
N GLU A 31 9.39 -21.58 3.38
CA GLU A 31 9.50 -21.79 1.93
C GLU A 31 8.18 -22.27 1.32
N VAL A 32 7.54 -23.28 1.92
CA VAL A 32 6.25 -23.79 1.45
C VAL A 32 5.20 -22.69 1.55
N LEU A 33 5.19 -21.92 2.63
CA LEU A 33 4.28 -20.80 2.78
C LEU A 33 4.53 -19.73 1.71
N HIS A 34 5.79 -19.36 1.44
CA HIS A 34 6.11 -18.40 0.37
C HIS A 34 5.74 -18.92 -1.01
N ARG A 35 5.89 -20.22 -1.27
CA ARG A 35 5.58 -20.80 -2.58
C ARG A 35 4.08 -20.90 -2.83
N GLU A 36 3.34 -21.40 -1.84
CA GLU A 36 1.91 -21.66 -1.97
C GLU A 36 1.06 -20.41 -1.68
N PHE A 37 1.58 -19.47 -0.88
CA PHE A 37 0.92 -18.23 -0.50
C PHE A 37 1.80 -17.02 -0.85
N GLN A 38 2.22 -16.92 -2.11
CA GLN A 38 2.84 -15.68 -2.58
C GLN A 38 1.88 -14.52 -2.27
N PRO A 39 2.33 -13.48 -1.54
CA PRO A 39 1.49 -12.33 -1.27
C PRO A 39 1.10 -11.72 -2.62
N ILE A 40 -0.21 -11.52 -2.82
CA ILE A 40 -0.77 -11.10 -4.11
C ILE A 40 -0.21 -9.72 -4.54
N HIS A 41 0.35 -8.94 -3.60
CA HIS A 41 1.13 -7.73 -3.87
C HIS A 41 2.32 -7.61 -2.89
N PRO A 42 3.51 -8.14 -3.24
CA PRO A 42 4.66 -8.19 -2.32
C PRO A 42 5.25 -6.82 -1.94
N TYR A 43 4.96 -5.77 -2.71
CA TYR A 43 5.46 -4.43 -2.50
C TYR A 43 4.43 -3.47 -1.87
N ILE A 44 3.26 -3.97 -1.47
CA ILE A 44 2.22 -3.16 -0.84
C ILE A 44 2.11 -3.49 0.64
N GLU A 45 2.15 -2.45 1.46
CA GLU A 45 2.00 -2.52 2.90
C GLU A 45 0.81 -1.66 3.33
N PHE A 46 0.12 -2.06 4.40
CA PHE A 46 -0.96 -1.26 4.98
C PHE A 46 -0.43 -0.40 6.11
N GLN A 47 -0.64 0.91 5.99
CA GLN A 47 -0.30 1.86 7.03
C GLN A 47 -1.56 2.36 7.73
N THR A 48 -1.72 2.01 9.00
CA THR A 48 -2.78 2.54 9.86
C THR A 48 -2.41 3.92 10.36
N SER A 49 -3.30 4.89 10.14
CA SER A 49 -3.16 6.25 10.63
C SER A 49 -4.44 6.72 11.34
N ARG A 50 -4.37 7.86 12.04
CA ARG A 50 -5.56 8.49 12.64
C ARG A 50 -6.65 8.87 11.63
N TRP A 51 -6.32 8.83 10.33
CA TRP A 51 -7.23 9.17 9.23
C TRP A 51 -7.70 7.94 8.45
N GLY A 52 -7.44 6.74 8.95
CA GLY A 52 -7.77 5.48 8.29
C GLY A 52 -6.55 4.67 7.88
N ASP A 53 -6.82 3.43 7.50
CA ASP A 53 -5.86 2.52 6.90
C ASP A 53 -5.68 2.89 5.43
N ARG A 54 -4.43 2.87 4.96
CA ARG A 54 -4.10 3.14 3.56
C ARG A 54 -3.09 2.13 3.03
N ALA A 55 -3.29 1.72 1.78
CA ALA A 55 -2.30 0.96 1.04
C ALA A 55 -1.15 1.90 0.63
N VAL A 56 0.08 1.55 1.02
CA VAL A 56 1.29 2.28 0.70
C VAL A 56 2.32 1.37 0.05
N VAL A 57 3.15 1.94 -0.82
CA VAL A 57 4.25 1.23 -1.45
C VAL A 57 5.38 1.06 -0.43
N LYS A 58 5.82 -0.19 -0.25
CA LYS A 58 6.89 -0.59 0.64
C LYS A 58 8.17 0.18 0.36
N GLY A 59 8.82 0.65 1.43
CA GLY A 59 10.10 1.37 1.37
C GLY A 59 9.99 2.87 1.09
N ALA A 60 9.00 3.31 0.29
CA ALA A 60 8.78 4.73 0.05
C ALA A 60 7.67 5.34 0.94
N GLY A 61 6.72 4.53 1.40
CA GLY A 61 5.54 5.02 2.13
C GLY A 61 4.59 5.84 1.26
N THR A 62 4.79 5.84 -0.06
CA THR A 62 3.94 6.54 -1.02
C THR A 62 2.58 5.82 -1.12
N PRO A 63 1.45 6.51 -0.91
CA PRO A 63 0.13 5.91 -1.06
C PRO A 63 -0.14 5.40 -2.48
N VAL A 64 -0.85 4.28 -2.61
CA VAL A 64 -1.17 3.68 -3.92
C VAL A 64 -2.01 4.62 -4.79
N ASN A 65 -2.97 5.35 -4.19
CA ASN A 65 -3.79 6.31 -4.92
C ASN A 65 -2.95 7.39 -5.63
N VAL A 66 -1.87 7.88 -4.99
CA VAL A 66 -0.94 8.85 -5.60
C VAL A 66 -0.26 8.23 -6.81
N VAL A 67 0.27 7.01 -6.69
CA VAL A 67 0.92 6.31 -7.80
C VAL A 67 -0.01 6.21 -9.01
N VAL A 68 -1.25 5.76 -8.77
CA VAL A 68 -2.27 5.58 -9.82
C VAL A 68 -2.63 6.92 -10.47
N ASP A 69 -2.80 7.97 -9.67
CA ASP A 69 -3.16 9.30 -10.16
C ASP A 69 -2.08 9.86 -11.10
N TYR A 70 -0.80 9.77 -10.72
CA TYR A 70 0.31 10.20 -11.57
C TYR A 70 0.44 9.39 -12.86
N VAL A 71 0.24 8.07 -12.80
CA VAL A 71 0.26 7.23 -14.01
C VAL A 71 -0.91 7.58 -14.94
N ARG A 72 -2.08 7.93 -14.40
CA ARG A 72 -3.23 8.42 -15.20
C ARG A 72 -2.97 9.76 -15.86
N LEU A 73 -2.18 10.63 -15.23
CA LEU A 73 -1.72 11.90 -15.80
C LEU A 73 -0.66 11.71 -16.91
N GLY A 74 -0.27 10.48 -17.21
CA GLY A 74 0.65 10.13 -18.29
C GLY A 74 2.11 10.04 -17.87
N LEU A 75 2.40 10.06 -16.56
CA LEU A 75 3.76 9.84 -16.07
C LEU A 75 4.12 8.35 -16.17
N ALA A 76 5.23 8.06 -16.81
CA ALA A 76 5.73 6.68 -16.93
C ALA A 76 6.10 6.11 -15.54
N PRO A 77 5.78 4.84 -15.24
CA PRO A 77 6.12 4.19 -13.97
C PRO A 77 7.59 4.31 -13.58
N GLU A 78 8.50 4.21 -14.56
CA GLU A 78 9.94 4.30 -14.36
C GLU A 78 10.35 5.71 -13.91
N LYS A 79 9.77 6.74 -14.55
CA LYS A 79 10.02 8.14 -14.18
C LYS A 79 9.46 8.47 -12.80
N PHE A 80 8.28 7.96 -12.48
CA PHE A 80 7.72 8.12 -11.14
C PHE A 80 8.66 7.55 -10.07
N ALA A 81 9.22 6.36 -10.32
CA ALA A 81 10.19 5.76 -9.40
C ALA A 81 11.45 6.61 -9.23
N GLU A 82 12.00 7.15 -10.32
CA GLU A 82 13.15 8.05 -10.29
C GLU A 82 12.87 9.36 -9.54
N GLU A 83 11.70 9.96 -9.73
CA GLU A 83 11.34 11.26 -9.16
C GLU A 83 10.97 11.20 -7.68
N VAL A 84 10.33 10.13 -7.23
CA VAL A 84 9.78 10.03 -5.87
C VAL A 84 10.83 9.59 -4.86
N HIS A 85 11.60 8.55 -5.17
CA HIS A 85 12.66 8.09 -4.27
C HIS A 85 13.71 7.27 -5.02
N PRO A 86 15.02 7.54 -4.87
CA PRO A 86 16.10 6.77 -5.51
C PRO A 86 16.16 5.27 -5.19
N ALA A 87 15.33 4.80 -4.26
CA ALA A 87 15.25 3.42 -3.81
C ALA A 87 13.92 2.76 -4.19
N LEU A 88 13.01 3.51 -4.82
CA LEU A 88 11.79 2.96 -5.38
C LEU A 88 12.14 2.18 -6.64
N LEU A 89 11.76 0.91 -6.68
CA LEU A 89 11.93 0.09 -7.87
C LEU A 89 10.70 0.28 -8.78
N PRO A 90 10.87 0.30 -10.11
CA PRO A 90 9.73 0.28 -11.04
C PRO A 90 8.78 -0.89 -10.78
N ALA A 91 9.31 -2.04 -10.32
CA ALA A 91 8.53 -3.21 -9.93
C ALA A 91 7.48 -2.88 -8.84
N CYS A 92 7.81 -2.02 -7.87
CA CYS A 92 6.88 -1.59 -6.84
C CYS A 92 5.73 -0.74 -7.42
N VAL A 93 6.03 0.06 -8.45
CA VAL A 93 5.03 0.88 -9.15
C VAL A 93 4.07 -0.01 -9.93
N TYR A 94 4.59 -1.02 -10.65
CA TYR A 94 3.76 -2.00 -11.35
C TYR A 94 2.89 -2.83 -10.39
N ASP A 95 3.42 -3.20 -9.22
CA ASP A 95 2.65 -3.91 -8.20
C ASP A 95 1.54 -3.03 -7.60
N ALA A 96 1.79 -1.74 -7.37
CA ALA A 96 0.77 -0.78 -6.97
C ALA A 96 -0.34 -0.61 -8.02
N LEU A 97 0.01 -0.64 -9.30
CA LEU A 97 -0.97 -0.66 -10.39
C LEU A 97 -1.76 -1.98 -10.42
N SER A 98 -1.12 -3.12 -10.13
CA SER A 98 -1.83 -4.39 -9.99
C SER A 98 -2.84 -4.32 -8.84
N TYR A 99 -2.41 -3.87 -7.66
CA TYR A 99 -3.29 -3.66 -6.49
C TYR A 99 -4.47 -2.74 -6.83
N TYR A 100 -4.22 -1.68 -7.61
CA TYR A 100 -5.28 -0.80 -8.08
C TYR A 100 -6.35 -1.52 -8.92
N TYR A 101 -5.96 -2.42 -9.82
CA TYR A 101 -6.94 -3.16 -10.62
C TYR A 101 -7.78 -4.12 -9.78
N ASP A 102 -7.20 -4.69 -8.72
CA ASP A 102 -7.91 -5.55 -7.78
C ASP A 102 -8.81 -4.76 -6.80
N HIS A 103 -8.43 -3.52 -6.46
CA HIS A 103 -9.11 -2.64 -5.48
C HIS A 103 -9.66 -1.35 -6.10
N ARG A 104 -10.09 -1.42 -7.36
CA ARG A 104 -10.35 -0.24 -8.20
C ARG A 104 -11.29 0.78 -7.59
N SER A 105 -12.43 0.32 -7.05
CA SER A 105 -13.46 1.19 -6.45
C SER A 105 -12.98 1.93 -5.21
N GLU A 106 -12.11 1.30 -4.41
CA GLU A 106 -11.57 1.89 -3.20
C GLU A 106 -10.61 3.02 -3.56
N ILE A 107 -9.65 2.73 -4.44
CA ILE A 107 -8.63 3.70 -4.85
C ILE A 107 -9.23 4.83 -5.69
N ASP A 108 -10.19 4.55 -6.58
CA ASP A 108 -10.87 5.60 -7.34
C ASP A 108 -11.58 6.60 -6.42
N ARG A 109 -12.19 6.12 -5.33
CA ARG A 109 -12.77 6.99 -4.29
C ARG A 109 -11.69 7.79 -3.58
N GLU A 110 -10.58 7.18 -3.18
CA GLU A 110 -9.47 7.89 -2.54
C GLU A 110 -8.89 8.99 -3.44
N ILE A 111 -8.79 8.75 -4.75
CA ILE A 111 -8.33 9.75 -5.73
C ILE A 111 -9.34 10.90 -5.79
N ALA A 112 -10.64 10.61 -5.91
CA ALA A 112 -11.69 11.63 -5.95
C ALA A 112 -11.70 12.50 -4.67
N GLU A 113 -11.51 11.87 -3.51
CA GLU A 113 -11.41 12.54 -2.20
C GLU A 113 -10.12 13.35 -2.03
N ASN A 114 -9.08 13.11 -2.84
CA ASN A 114 -7.80 13.81 -2.78
C ASN A 114 -7.74 15.04 -3.69
N THR A 115 -8.88 15.66 -4.00
CA THR A 115 -8.94 16.87 -4.83
C THR A 115 -8.75 18.14 -3.97
N GLU A 116 -8.13 19.18 -4.52
CA GLU A 116 -8.02 20.50 -3.85
C GLU A 116 -9.35 21.00 -3.29
N GLU A 117 -10.44 20.80 -4.05
CA GLU A 117 -11.79 21.19 -3.64
C GLU A 117 -12.30 20.38 -2.43
N VAL A 118 -11.94 19.11 -2.32
CA VAL A 118 -12.29 18.29 -1.16
C VAL A 118 -11.47 18.70 0.05
N HIS A 119 -10.17 18.94 -0.10
CA HIS A 119 -9.32 19.51 0.96
C HIS A 119 -9.86 20.86 1.44
N ARG A 120 -10.35 21.67 0.50
CA ARG A 120 -10.98 22.97 0.75
C ARG A 120 -12.25 22.86 1.58
N LEU A 121 -13.17 21.98 1.17
CA LEU A 121 -14.44 21.74 1.86
C LEU A 121 -14.21 21.12 3.24
N GLN A 122 -13.24 20.20 3.37
CA GLN A 122 -12.86 19.62 4.66
C GLN A 122 -12.24 20.66 5.61
N LEU A 123 -11.44 21.58 5.08
CA LEU A 123 -10.92 22.70 5.86
C LEU A 123 -12.08 23.58 6.32
N ALA A 124 -12.94 24.04 5.40
CA ALA A 124 -14.09 24.89 5.70
C ALA A 124 -15.05 24.25 6.73
N ALA A 125 -15.36 22.95 6.60
CA ALA A 125 -16.22 22.22 7.53
C ALA A 125 -15.63 22.03 8.94
N ARG A 126 -14.29 22.09 9.07
CA ARG A 126 -13.59 22.01 10.37
C ARG A 126 -13.41 23.37 11.04
N MET A 127 -13.56 24.47 10.31
CA MET A 127 -13.45 25.81 10.88
C MET A 127 -14.80 26.24 11.48
N ARG A 128 -14.75 26.96 12.60
CA ARG A 128 -15.97 27.39 13.32
C ARG A 128 -16.73 28.52 12.62
N SER A 129 -16.14 29.12 11.58
CA SER A 129 -16.66 30.31 10.89
C SER A 129 -16.07 30.43 9.47
N GLU A 130 -16.89 30.92 8.53
CA GLU A 130 -16.53 31.26 7.14
C GLU A 130 -15.38 32.30 7.08
N GLU A 131 -15.30 33.19 8.06
CA GLU A 131 -14.31 34.28 8.12
C GLU A 131 -12.88 33.78 8.36
N ASP A 132 -12.71 32.69 9.11
CA ASP A 132 -11.39 32.12 9.39
C ASP A 132 -10.82 31.41 8.15
N TYR A 133 -11.71 30.82 7.35
CA TYR A 133 -11.36 30.15 6.11
C TYR A 133 -10.91 31.16 5.03
N GLN A 134 -11.59 32.30 4.91
CA GLN A 134 -11.19 33.39 3.99
C GLN A 134 -9.83 34.00 4.37
N LYS A 135 -9.52 34.12 5.68
CA LYS A 135 -8.23 34.62 6.17
C LYS A 135 -7.05 33.68 5.85
N ILE A 136 -7.25 32.37 5.92
CA ILE A 136 -6.17 31.39 5.67
C ILE A 136 -5.97 31.14 4.18
N THR A 137 -7.03 31.20 3.36
CA THR A 137 -6.94 30.92 1.92
C THR A 137 -6.60 32.15 1.07
N GLY A 138 -6.38 33.31 1.69
CA GLY A 138 -5.92 34.54 1.03
C GLY A 138 -6.95 35.19 0.10
N ARG A 139 -8.21 34.75 0.17
CA ARG A 139 -9.29 35.28 -0.65
C ARG A 139 -9.89 36.49 0.09
N GLN A 140 -9.27 37.66 -0.07
CA GLN A 140 -9.90 38.93 0.32
C GLN A 140 -10.99 39.26 -0.70
N GLY A 141 -12.17 39.65 -0.19
CA GLY A 141 -13.32 40.06 -1.01
C GLY A 141 -13.09 41.35 -1.76
#